data_AF-A0A7W0PYP5-F1
#
_entry.id   AF-A0A7W0PYP5-F1
#
_cell.length_a   1.000
_cell.length_b   1.000
_cell.length_c   1.000
_cell.angle_alpha   90.00
_cell.angle_beta   90.00
_cell.angle_gamma   90.00
#
_symmetry.space_group_name_H-M   'P 1'
#
loop_
_entity.id
_entity.type
_entity.pdbx_description
1 polymer ?
#
loop_
_entity_poly.entity_id
_entity_poly.type
_entity_poly.pdbx_seq_one_letter_code
_entity_poly.pdbx_strand_id
1 'polypeptide(L)' 'MTIKIAGVEFDNHFYDAEVDVLYLHVGDPASAVDWSDSEEGDGLRYGADGDLVGITILNAKLRLDRDG' A
#
# COMPACT_ATOMS: atom_id res chain seq x y z
N MET A 1 -11.11 6.72 7.83
CA MET A 1 -11.27 6.98 6.39
C MET A 1 -10.79 5.72 5.70
N THR A 2 -11.47 5.23 4.68
CA THR A 2 -11.02 4.05 3.90
C THR A 2 -10.61 4.49 2.51
N ILE A 3 -9.58 3.84 1.95
CA ILE A 3 -9.12 4.07 0.58
C ILE A 3 -9.45 2.80 -0.22
N LYS A 4 -10.11 2.96 -1.36
CA LYS A 4 -10.47 1.84 -2.24
C LYS A 4 -9.62 1.85 -3.49
N ILE A 5 -8.85 0.78 -3.71
CA ILE A 5 -8.01 0.59 -4.91
C ILE A 5 -8.32 -0.79 -5.48
N ALA A 6 -8.63 -0.84 -6.77
CA ALA A 6 -8.91 -2.10 -7.49
C ALA A 6 -9.90 -3.05 -6.79
N GLY A 7 -10.84 -2.51 -6.00
CA GLY A 7 -11.84 -3.29 -5.26
C GLY A 7 -11.45 -3.67 -3.83
N VAL A 8 -10.19 -3.48 -3.43
CA VAL A 8 -9.70 -3.69 -2.06
C VAL A 8 -9.92 -2.42 -1.23
N GLU A 9 -10.46 -2.58 -0.03
CA GLU A 9 -10.71 -1.48 0.91
C GLU A 9 -9.63 -1.48 2.00
N PHE A 10 -8.73 -0.51 1.94
CA PHE A 10 -7.69 -0.28 2.93
C PHE A 10 -8.23 0.66 4.00
N ASP A 11 -8.35 0.17 5.23
CA ASP A 11 -8.87 0.90 6.39
C ASP A 11 -7.78 1.42 7.34
N ASN A 12 -6.54 1.00 7.11
CA ASN A 12 -5.37 1.46 7.81
C ASN A 12 -4.38 2.06 6.81
N HIS A 13 -4.08 3.35 7.01
CA HIS A 13 -3.21 4.09 6.11
C HIS A 13 -2.27 5.02 6.88
N PHE A 14 -1.04 5.17 6.40
CA PHE A 14 -0.06 6.08 6.96
C PHE A 14 0.80 6.66 5.84
N TYR A 15 0.90 7.98 5.78
CA TYR A 15 1.81 8.66 4.87
C TYR A 15 3.01 9.20 5.66
N ASP A 16 4.20 8.73 5.32
CA ASP A 16 5.46 9.24 5.84
C ASP A 16 5.99 10.33 4.89
N ALA A 17 5.87 11.58 5.34
CA ALA A 17 6.29 12.73 4.57
C ALA A 17 7.82 12.92 4.52
N GLU A 18 8.58 12.30 5.42
CA GLU A 18 10.04 12.44 5.44
C GLU A 18 10.68 11.65 4.30
N VAL A 19 10.10 10.50 3.96
CA VAL A 19 10.60 9.60 2.90
C VAL A 19 9.68 9.51 1.67
N ASP A 20 8.57 10.25 1.66
CA ASP A 20 7.55 10.23 0.60
C ASP A 20 6.99 8.83 0.33
N VAL A 21 6.49 8.17 1.38
CA VAL A 21 5.96 6.80 1.30
C VAL A 21 4.55 6.73 1.87
N LEU A 22 3.63 6.12 1.10
CA LEU A 22 2.27 5.83 1.55
C LEU A 22 2.11 4.33 1.82
N TYR A 23 1.78 3.99 3.06
CA TYR A 23 1.44 2.64 3.50
C TYR A 23 -0.08 2.48 3.53
N LEU A 24 -0.57 1.40 2.92
CA LEU A 24 -1.97 1.00 2.91
C LEU A 24 -2.08 -0.44 3.39
N HIS A 25 -3.02 -0.69 4.31
CA HIS A 25 -3.26 -2.01 4.89
C HIS A 25 -4.75 -2.28 5.10
N VAL A 26 -5.12 -3.55 4.96
CA VAL A 26 -6.40 -4.08 5.41
C VAL A 26 -6.21 -4.58 6.85
N GLY A 27 -6.82 -3.89 7.80
CA GLY A 27 -6.72 -4.20 9.22
C GLY A 27 -5.29 -4.04 9.77
N ASP A 28 -4.79 -5.11 10.40
CA ASP A 28 -3.46 -5.14 11.03
C ASP A 28 -2.36 -5.45 9.98
N PRO A 29 -1.36 -4.57 9.79
CA PRO A 29 -0.19 -4.84 8.95
C PRO A 29 0.52 -6.15 9.24
N ALA A 30 0.47 -6.64 10.49
CA ALA A 30 1.09 -7.89 10.91
C ALA A 30 0.39 -9.15 10.35
N SER A 31 -0.75 -9.00 9.68
CA SER A 31 -1.46 -10.11 9.03
C SER A 31 -0.81 -10.59 7.73
N ALA A 32 0.10 -9.79 7.15
CA ALA A 32 0.82 -10.16 5.93
C ALA A 32 1.84 -11.28 6.22
N VAL A 33 1.81 -12.33 5.40
CA VAL A 33 2.73 -13.47 5.50
C VAL A 33 3.67 -13.58 4.30
N ASP A 34 3.36 -12.90 3.19
CA ASP A 34 4.17 -12.91 1.97
C ASP A 34 4.28 -11.52 1.34
N TRP A 35 5.33 -11.34 0.55
CA TRP A 35 5.84 -10.04 0.10
C TRP A 35 6.40 -10.11 -1.32
N SER A 36 6.04 -9.14 -2.16
CA SER A 36 6.64 -8.97 -3.48
C SER A 36 6.74 -7.49 -3.85
N ASP A 37 7.41 -7.20 -4.96
CA ASP A 37 7.48 -5.87 -5.54
C ASP A 37 6.65 -5.83 -6.82
N SER A 38 5.91 -4.74 -7.03
CA SER A 38 5.27 -4.41 -8.30
C SER A 38 6.29 -3.98 -9.36
N GLU A 39 5.86 -3.89 -10.63
CA GLU A 39 6.71 -3.39 -11.72
C GLU A 39 7.13 -1.93 -11.50
N GLU A 40 6.29 -1.15 -10.82
CA GLU A 40 6.53 0.24 -10.44
C GLU A 40 7.46 0.40 -9.22
N GLY A 41 7.92 -0.72 -8.63
CA GLY A 41 8.79 -0.77 -7.46
C GLY A 41 8.07 -0.56 -6.12
N ASP A 42 6.73 -0.55 -6.11
CA ASP A 42 5.93 -0.48 -4.89
C ASP A 42 5.85 -1.86 -4.24
N GLY A 43 5.88 -1.91 -2.90
CA GLY A 43 5.82 -3.16 -2.15
C GLY A 43 4.38 -3.68 -2.03
N LEU A 44 4.17 -4.97 -2.30
CA LEU A 44 2.91 -5.68 -2.19
C LEU A 44 2.97 -6.68 -1.04
N ARG A 45 1.89 -6.75 -0.26
CA ARG A 45 1.78 -7.63 0.91
C ARG A 45 0.57 -8.53 0.79
N TYR A 46 0.76 -9.82 1.02
CA TYR A 46 -0.29 -10.83 0.90
C TYR A 46 -0.58 -11.52 2.23
N GLY A 47 -1.88 -11.73 2.48
CA GLY A 47 -2.37 -12.52 3.60
C GLY A 47 -2.18 -14.02 3.36
N ALA A 48 -2.52 -14.83 4.36
CA ALA A 48 -2.35 -16.28 4.30
C ALA A 48 -3.15 -16.95 3.17
N ASP A 49 -4.27 -16.36 2.76
CA ASP A 49 -5.12 -16.84 1.67
C ASP A 49 -4.66 -16.36 0.29
N GLY A 50 -3.56 -15.60 0.21
CA GLY A 50 -3.04 -15.01 -1.04
C GLY A 50 -3.71 -13.69 -1.45
N ASP A 51 -4.64 -13.18 -0.63
CA ASP A 51 -5.28 -11.89 -0.86
C ASP A 51 -4.30 -10.73 -0.62
N LEU A 52 -4.42 -9.66 -1.41
CA LEU A 52 -3.66 -8.44 -1.21
C LEU A 52 -4.16 -7.72 0.05
N VAL A 53 -3.34 -7.68 1.10
CA VAL A 53 -3.66 -7.05 2.40
C VAL A 53 -2.87 -5.79 2.66
N GLY A 54 -1.90 -5.43 1.80
CA GLY A 54 -1.20 -4.16 1.93
C GLY A 54 -0.39 -3.75 0.71
N ILE A 55 -0.14 -2.44 0.62
CA ILE A 55 0.64 -1.80 -0.44
C ILE A 55 1.55 -0.73 0.22
N THR A 56 2.83 -0.69 -0.17
CA THR A 56 3.73 0.44 0.10
C THR A 56 3.99 1.16 -1.21
N ILE A 57 3.42 2.35 -1.37
CA ILE A 57 3.60 3.20 -2.55
C ILE A 57 4.78 4.13 -2.29
N LEU A 58 5.80 4.03 -3.14
CA LEU A 58 6.99 4.88 -3.06
C LEU A 58 6.78 6.17 -3.87
N ASN A 59 7.35 7.26 -3.39
CA ASN A 59 7.28 8.58 -4.04
C ASN A 59 5.83 9.04 -4.26
N ALA A 60 4.94 8.79 -3.28
CA ALA A 60 3.51 8.94 -3.44
C ALA A 60 3.10 10.38 -3.80
N LYS A 61 3.68 11.37 -3.13
CA LYS A 61 3.47 12.79 -3.43
C LYS A 61 4.08 13.17 -4.76
N LEU A 62 5.32 12.75 -5.05
CA LEU A 62 5.94 13.06 -6.35
C LEU A 62 5.12 12.50 -7.53
N ARG A 63 4.62 11.26 -7.41
CA ARG A 63 3.77 10.64 -8.44
C ARG A 63 2.43 11.37 -8.56
N LEU A 64 1.80 11.76 -7.44
CA LEU A 64 0.57 12.56 -7.46
C LEU A 64 0.78 13.92 -8.12
N ASP A 65 1.87 14.62 -7.80
CA ASP A 65 2.17 15.94 -8.38
C ASP A 65 2.50 15.85 -9.89
N ARG A 66 2.99 14.69 -10.36
CA ARG A 66 3.35 14.45 -11.76
C ARG A 66 2.17 13.97 -12.62
N ASP A 67 1.37 13.05 -12.09
CA ASP A 67 0.37 12.28 -12.84
C ASP A 67 -1.09 12.57 -12.44
N GLY A 68 -1.30 13.38 -11.39
CA GLY A 68 -2.62 13.68 -10.79
C GLY A 68 -3.41 14.80 -11.45
#